data_AF-A0A368TKK3-F1
#
_entry.id   AF-A0A368TKK3-F1
#
_cell.length_a   1.000
_cell.length_b   1.000
_cell.length_c   1.000
_cell.angle_alpha   90.00
_cell.angle_beta   90.00
_cell.angle_gamma   90.00
#
_symmetry.space_group_name_H-M   'P 1'
#
loop_
_entity.id
_entity.type
_entity.pdbx_description
1 polymer ?
#
loop_
_entity_poly.entity_id
_entity_poly.type
_entity_poly.pdbx_seq_one_letter_code
_entity_poly.pdbx_strand_id
1 'polypeptide(L)' 'MNESKKIALLLVEERLAACVNVADVKSDFRWKGELCEDREALLLIKTEKSKVDMIITRIYT' A
#
# COMPACT_ATOMS: atom_id res chain seq x y z
N MET A 1 3.09 -13.66 -7.47
CA MET A 1 2.82 -12.93 -6.20
C MET A 1 2.27 -11.56 -6.60
N ASN A 2 1.09 -11.16 -6.10
CA ASN A 2 0.49 -9.85 -6.37
C ASN A 2 1.42 -8.73 -5.80
N GLU A 3 1.51 -7.58 -6.47
CA GLU A 3 2.39 -6.46 -6.07
C GLU A 3 2.10 -6.00 -4.63
N SER A 4 0.82 -5.94 -4.25
CA SER A 4 0.39 -5.62 -2.88
C SER A 4 1.02 -6.55 -1.83
N LYS A 5 1.10 -7.85 -2.12
CA LYS A 5 1.71 -8.84 -1.23
C LYS A 5 3.23 -8.70 -1.17
N LYS A 6 3.88 -8.32 -2.28
CA LYS A 6 5.33 -8.05 -2.28
C LYS A 6 5.67 -6.86 -1.39
N ILE A 7 4.95 -5.75 -1.55
CA ILE A 7 5.13 -4.56 -0.70
C ILE A 7 4.86 -4.89 0.76
N ALA A 8 3.77 -5.60 1.06
CA ALA A 8 3.43 -6.00 2.42
C ALA A 8 4.54 -6.84 3.09
N LEU A 9 5.07 -7.84 2.40
CA LEU A 9 6.14 -8.69 2.92
C LEU A 9 7.43 -7.89 3.11
N LEU A 10 7.82 -7.11 2.11
CA LEU A 10 9.02 -6.29 2.13
C LEU A 10 9.07 -5.36 3.34
N LEU A 11 7.98 -4.61 3.59
CA LEU A 11 7.92 -3.66 4.71
C LEU A 11 8.01 -4.36 6.07
N VAL A 12 7.52 -5.60 6.18
CA VAL A 12 7.61 -6.40 7.41
C VAL A 12 9.01 -7.00 7.57
N GLU A 13 9.59 -7.55 6.51
CA GLU A 13 10.94 -8.13 6.50
C GLU A 13 12.01 -7.08 6.85
N GLU A 14 11.89 -5.86 6.31
CA GLU A 14 12.77 -4.73 6.62
C GLU A 14 12.47 -4.07 7.98
N ARG A 15 11.49 -4.60 8.75
CA ARG A 15 11.05 -4.08 10.07
C ARG A 15 10.58 -2.62 10.03
N LEU A 16 10.13 -2.15 8.87
CA LEU A 16 9.54 -0.83 8.69
C LEU A 16 8.08 -0.83 9.15
N ALA A 17 7.36 -1.93 8.97
CA ALA A 17 6.00 -2.15 9.48
C ALA A 17 5.95 -3.37 10.41
N ALA A 18 5.10 -3.30 11.45
CA ALA A 18 4.85 -4.45 12.31
C ALA A 18 3.84 -5.43 11.68
N CYS A 19 2.90 -4.90 10.89
CA CYS A 19 1.87 -5.67 10.21
C CYS A 19 1.35 -4.88 9.00
N VAL A 20 0.98 -5.60 7.94
CA VAL A 20 0.27 -5.04 6.78
C VAL A 20 -0.94 -5.91 6.48
N ASN A 21 -2.13 -5.32 6.41
CA ASN A 21 -3.33 -5.99 5.92
C ASN A 21 -3.57 -5.61 4.46
N VAL A 22 -3.93 -6.61 3.64
CA VAL A 22 -4.22 -6.43 2.22
C VAL A 22 -5.67 -6.85 1.98
N ALA A 23 -6.45 -5.99 1.33
CA ALA A 23 -7.83 -6.27 0.96
C ALA A 23 -8.08 -5.87 -0.50
N ASP A 24 -8.84 -6.68 -1.23
CA ASP A 24 -9.30 -6.30 -2.57
C ASP A 24 -10.45 -5.30 -2.44
N VAL A 25 -10.39 -4.22 -3.21
CA VAL A 25 -11.38 -3.16 -3.22
C VAL A 25 -11.76 -2.79 -4.65
N LYS A 26 -12.94 -2.19 -4.81
CA LYS A 26 -13.32 -1.47 -6.02
C LYS A 26 -13.23 0.02 -5.72
N SER A 27 -12.55 0.76 -6.57
CA SER A 27 -12.34 2.19 -6.42
C SER A 27 -13.06 2.93 -7.54
N ASP A 28 -13.88 3.91 -7.17
CA ASP A 28 -14.52 4.84 -8.10
C ASP A 28 -13.81 6.20 -8.01
N PHE A 29 -13.29 6.72 -9.11
CA PHE A 29 -12.48 7.95 -9.14
C PHE A 29 -12.63 8.71 -10.45
N ARG A 30 -12.10 9.94 -10.53
CA ARG A 30 -12.09 10.73 -11.78
C ARG A 30 -10.71 10.73 -12.40
N TRP A 31 -10.61 10.35 -13.67
CA TRP A 31 -9.36 10.36 -14.44
C TRP A 31 -9.58 10.96 -15.83
N LYS A 32 -8.73 11.93 -16.20
CA LYS A 32 -8.84 12.68 -17.47
C LYS A 32 -10.24 13.25 -17.76
N GLY A 33 -10.95 13.66 -16.70
CA GLY A 33 -12.29 14.23 -16.80
C GLY A 33 -13.44 13.23 -16.67
N GLU A 34 -13.18 11.94 -16.81
CA GLU A 34 -14.20 10.88 -16.81
C GLU A 34 -14.32 10.19 -15.45
N LEU A 35 -15.52 9.71 -15.12
CA LEU A 35 -15.71 8.79 -13.99
C LEU A 35 -15.20 7.40 -14.40
N CYS A 36 -14.34 6.83 -13.57
CA CYS A 36 -13.69 5.55 -13.79
C CYS A 36 -13.89 4.65 -12.57
N GLU A 37 -13.90 3.35 -12.82
CA GLU A 37 -13.87 2.31 -11.80
C GLU A 37 -12.67 1.39 -12.04
N ASP A 38 -12.00 0.94 -10.98
CA ASP A 38 -10.95 -0.07 -11.07
C ASP A 38 -10.95 -1.00 -9.85
N ARG A 39 -10.34 -2.19 -10.01
CA ARG A 39 -10.07 -3.12 -8.92
C ARG A 39 -8.67 -2.87 -8.39
N GLU A 40 -8.59 -2.53 -7.11
CA GLU A 40 -7.32 -2.20 -6.46
C GLU A 40 -7.10 -3.06 -5.21
N ALA A 41 -5.89 -3.01 -4.67
CA ALA A 41 -5.56 -3.60 -3.38
C ALA A 41 -5.33 -2.49 -2.35
N LEU A 42 -6.14 -2.47 -1.29
CA LEU A 42 -5.95 -1.57 -0.17
C LEU A 42 -4.94 -2.16 0.81
N LEU A 43 -3.89 -1.40 1.13
CA LEU A 43 -2.90 -1.75 2.15
C LEU A 43 -3.12 -0.92 3.41
N LEU A 44 -3.36 -1.58 4.55
CA LEU A 44 -3.35 -0.95 5.86
C LEU A 44 -2.05 -1.30 6.59
N ILE A 45 -1.14 -0.34 6.67
CA ILE A 45 0.22 -0.51 7.20
C ILE A 45 0.27 0.02 8.65
N LYS A 46 0.65 -0.84 9.60
CA LYS A 46 0.74 -0.50 11.03
C LYS A 46 2.21 -0.33 11.41
N THR A 47 2.59 0.88 11.79
CA THR A 47 3.97 1.23 12.18
C THR A 47 4.02 2.29 13.28
N GLU A 48 5.22 2.51 13.80
CA GLU A 48 5.54 3.63 14.68
C GLU A 48 5.70 4.92 13.86
N LYS A 49 5.34 6.06 14.47
CA LYS A 49 5.43 7.38 13.82
C LYS A 49 6.82 7.70 13.28
N SER A 50 7.87 7.27 13.97
CA SER A 50 9.28 7.46 13.59
C SER A 50 9.67 6.79 12.26
N LYS A 51 8.90 5.80 11.79
CA LYS A 51 9.21 5.02 10.58
C LYS A 51 8.39 5.42 9.35
N VAL A 52 7.43 6.33 9.49
CA VAL A 52 6.51 6.71 8.41
C VAL A 52 7.28 7.23 7.19
N ASP A 53 8.22 8.16 7.39
CA ASP A 53 9.00 8.74 6.27
C ASP A 53 9.87 7.69 5.56
N MET A 54 10.38 6.70 6.31
CA MET A 54 11.14 5.59 5.75
C MET A 54 10.26 4.68 4.90
N ILE A 55 9.03 4.36 5.36
CA ILE A 55 8.06 3.59 4.57
C ILE A 55 7.73 4.33 3.28
N ILE A 56 7.40 5.63 3.37
CA ILE A 56 7.08 6.46 2.21
C ILE A 56 8.21 6.40 1.20
N THR A 57 9.45 6.66 1.64
CA THR A 57 10.64 6.58 0.76
C THR A 57 10.77 5.20 0.11
N ARG A 58 10.55 4.13 0.88
CA ARG A 58 10.77 2.75 0.44
C ARG A 58 9.77 2.26 -0.60
N ILE A 59 8.52 2.76 -0.58
CA ILE A 59 7.48 2.38 -1.55
C ILE A 59 7.54 3.19 -2.85
N TYR A 60 8.25 4.32 -2.87
CA TYR A 60 8.46 5.13 -4.08
C TYR A 60 9.66 4.67 -4.94
N THR A 61 10.50 3.77 -4.42
CA THR A 61 11.68 3.19 -5.11
C THR A 61 11.44 1.76 -5.54
#